data_AF-J1RWJ5-F1
#
_entry.id   AF-J1RWJ5-F1
#
_cell.length_a   1.000
_cell.length_b   1.000
_cell.length_c   1.000
_cell.angle_alpha   90.00
_cell.angle_beta   90.00
_cell.angle_gamma   90.00
#
_symmetry.space_group_name_H-M   'P 1'
#
loop_
_entity.id
_entity.type
_entity.pdbx_description
1 polymer ?
#
loop_
_entity_poly.entity_id
_entity_poly.type
_entity_poly.pdbx_seq_one_letter_code
_entity_poly.pdbx_strand_id
1 'polypeptide(L)'
;MPHVPSGDIRRVPLLTVVKAQVLAGSEDDGSPQFDTATTEKIEHCATDRKRCPIRAPQYRDLNGDGKDELIVGIEGADHVLALWVFMLKHGVVTRIMDAGATPLSVEVTGGDVILREPTGTPGYDMRTVYSWDKRTQAMILRVMEFDEVARTAPPKSAS
;
A
#
# COMPACT_ATOMS: atom_id res chain seq x y z
N MET A 1 12.97 -7.86 -9.78
CA MET A 1 11.91 -6.89 -10.19
C MET A 1 11.95 -6.66 -11.70
N PRO A 2 10.81 -6.37 -12.36
CA PRO A 2 10.75 -6.20 -13.82
C PRO A 2 11.45 -4.91 -14.30
N HIS A 3 12.08 -5.01 -15.47
CA HIS A 3 12.62 -3.87 -16.22
C HIS A 3 11.55 -3.31 -17.18
N VAL A 4 11.55 -2.00 -17.39
CA VAL A 4 10.51 -1.23 -18.07
C VAL A 4 11.16 -0.31 -19.10
N PRO A 5 11.46 -0.83 -20.31
CA PRO A 5 12.16 -0.06 -21.35
C PRO A 5 11.41 1.21 -21.79
N SER A 6 10.09 1.25 -21.64
CA SER A 6 9.27 2.42 -21.98
C SER A 6 9.48 3.61 -21.05
N GLY A 7 10.06 3.41 -19.86
CA GLY A 7 10.15 4.44 -18.83
C GLY A 7 8.81 4.85 -18.21
N ASP A 8 7.73 4.10 -18.50
CA ASP A 8 6.36 4.34 -18.02
C ASP A 8 5.88 3.12 -17.23
N ILE A 9 5.75 3.29 -15.90
CA ILE A 9 5.37 2.22 -14.98
C ILE A 9 3.94 1.70 -15.24
N ARG A 10 3.07 2.51 -15.87
CA ARG A 10 1.70 2.12 -16.25
C ARG A 10 1.69 1.02 -17.32
N ARG A 11 2.81 0.81 -18.03
CA ARG A 11 2.96 -0.23 -19.05
C ARG A 11 3.31 -1.60 -18.49
N VAL A 12 3.66 -1.69 -17.22
CA VAL A 12 3.98 -2.98 -16.59
C VAL A 12 2.69 -3.65 -16.12
N PRO A 13 2.47 -4.94 -16.42
CA PRO A 13 1.34 -5.67 -15.85
C PRO A 13 1.44 -5.71 -14.32
N LEU A 14 0.39 -5.27 -13.63
CA LEU A 14 0.36 -5.20 -12.16
C LEU A 14 0.69 -6.54 -11.50
N LEU A 15 0.13 -7.65 -12.00
CA LEU A 15 0.40 -8.98 -11.47
C LEU A 15 1.87 -9.38 -11.61
N THR A 16 2.56 -8.93 -12.66
CA THR A 16 4.00 -9.16 -12.83
C THR A 16 4.80 -8.43 -11.75
N VAL A 17 4.43 -7.19 -11.41
CA VAL A 17 5.08 -6.43 -10.33
C VAL A 17 4.84 -7.11 -8.98
N VAL A 18 3.58 -7.41 -8.66
CA VAL A 18 3.20 -7.97 -7.36
C VAL A 18 3.85 -9.33 -7.14
N LYS A 19 3.73 -10.27 -8.09
CA LYS A 19 4.36 -11.60 -7.97
C LYS A 19 5.88 -11.51 -7.85
N ALA A 20 6.52 -10.64 -8.63
CA ALA A 20 7.95 -10.45 -8.53
C ALA A 20 8.38 -9.90 -7.17
N GLN A 21 7.59 -9.00 -6.57
CA GLN A 21 7.88 -8.47 -5.23
C GLN A 21 7.63 -9.51 -4.14
N VAL A 22 6.55 -10.29 -4.21
CA VAL A 22 6.28 -11.41 -3.28
C VAL A 22 7.43 -12.41 -3.31
N LEU A 23 7.90 -12.78 -4.51
CA LEU A 23 9.06 -13.68 -4.69
C LEU A 23 10.37 -13.09 -4.14
N ALA A 24 10.54 -11.76 -4.22
CA ALA A 24 11.73 -11.08 -3.70
C ALA A 24 11.73 -10.97 -2.16
N GLY A 25 10.56 -11.00 -1.52
CA GLY A 25 10.41 -10.83 -0.07
C GLY A 25 10.57 -9.40 0.42
N SER A 26 10.53 -9.21 1.75
CA SER A 26 10.95 -7.98 2.44
C SER A 26 12.43 -8.05 2.78
N GLU A 27 13.11 -6.89 2.76
CA GLU A 27 14.50 -6.78 3.25
C GLU A 27 14.56 -6.88 4.79
N ASP A 28 13.44 -6.63 5.45
CA ASP A 28 13.25 -6.87 6.88
C ASP A 28 12.76 -8.32 7.09
N ASP A 29 13.66 -9.14 7.64
CA ASP A 29 13.47 -10.38 8.42
C ASP A 29 12.85 -11.69 7.87
N GLY A 30 12.82 -11.92 6.55
CA GLY A 30 12.94 -13.28 6.02
C GLY A 30 11.76 -14.25 6.23
N SER A 31 10.53 -13.73 6.29
CA SER A 31 9.30 -14.49 6.05
C SER A 31 8.56 -13.89 4.85
N PRO A 32 7.72 -14.63 4.10
CA PRO A 32 6.87 -13.97 3.13
C PRO A 32 5.99 -12.99 3.90
N GLN A 33 5.96 -11.73 3.43
CA GLN A 33 5.13 -10.66 4.00
C GLN A 33 3.64 -11.05 4.16
N PHE A 34 3.22 -12.08 3.43
CA PHE A 34 1.91 -12.67 3.48
C PHE A 34 1.96 -14.12 3.97
N ASP A 35 0.90 -14.56 4.62
CA ASP A 35 0.69 -15.97 4.89
C ASP A 35 0.60 -16.79 3.58
N THR A 36 0.73 -18.12 3.71
CA THR A 36 0.67 -19.04 2.56
C THR A 36 -0.65 -18.89 1.81
N ALA A 37 -1.76 -18.75 2.52
CA ALA A 37 -3.08 -18.61 1.93
C ALA A 37 -3.23 -17.36 1.06
N THR A 38 -2.70 -16.22 1.50
CA THR A 38 -2.71 -14.97 0.73
C THR A 38 -1.77 -15.05 -0.47
N THR A 39 -0.59 -15.66 -0.30
CA THR A 39 0.36 -15.91 -1.39
C THR A 39 -0.27 -16.77 -2.50
N GLU A 40 -0.99 -17.83 -2.14
CA GLU A 40 -1.72 -18.67 -3.10
C GLU A 40 -2.82 -17.88 -3.84
N LYS A 41 -3.59 -17.05 -3.15
CA LYS A 41 -4.60 -16.20 -3.79
C LYS A 41 -3.97 -15.23 -4.81
N ILE A 42 -2.81 -14.65 -4.49
CA ILE A 42 -2.04 -13.79 -5.41
C ILE A 42 -1.64 -14.58 -6.67
N GLU A 43 -1.16 -15.81 -6.50
CA GLU A 43 -0.77 -16.66 -7.63
C GLU A 43 -1.94 -16.97 -8.57
N HIS A 44 -3.13 -17.15 -8.02
CA HIS A 44 -4.36 -17.44 -8.76
C HIS A 44 -5.09 -16.21 -9.33
N CYS A 45 -4.64 -14.98 -9.08
CA CYS A 45 -5.31 -13.76 -9.55
C CYS A 45 -5.62 -13.72 -11.06
N ALA A 46 -4.79 -14.38 -11.88
CA ALA A 46 -4.99 -14.43 -13.34
C ALA A 46 -6.20 -15.32 -13.74
N THR A 47 -6.50 -16.35 -12.96
CA THR A 47 -7.56 -17.34 -13.24
C THR A 47 -8.79 -17.16 -12.35
N ASP A 48 -8.63 -16.62 -11.14
CA ASP A 48 -9.70 -16.30 -10.19
C ASP A 48 -9.64 -14.84 -9.77
N ARG A 49 -10.13 -13.97 -10.66
CA ARG A 49 -10.17 -12.52 -10.42
C ARG A 49 -11.07 -12.11 -9.25
N LYS A 50 -12.05 -12.95 -8.86
CA LYS A 50 -12.99 -12.63 -7.77
C LYS A 50 -12.36 -12.81 -6.40
N ARG A 51 -11.39 -13.71 -6.27
CA ARG A 51 -10.66 -13.97 -5.02
C ARG A 51 -9.28 -13.29 -4.97
N CYS A 52 -8.94 -12.51 -6.00
CA CYS A 52 -7.68 -11.79 -6.05
C CYS A 52 -7.65 -10.70 -4.97
N PRO A 53 -6.69 -10.73 -4.02
CA PRO A 53 -6.62 -9.76 -2.94
C PRO A 53 -6.01 -8.41 -3.36
N ILE A 54 -5.55 -8.32 -4.61
CA ILE A 54 -4.89 -7.12 -5.13
C ILE A 54 -5.96 -6.14 -5.59
N ARG A 55 -5.96 -4.96 -4.98
CA ARG A 55 -6.86 -3.86 -5.36
C ARG A 55 -6.46 -3.26 -6.70
N ALA A 56 -7.39 -2.53 -7.33
CA ALA A 56 -7.09 -1.77 -8.53
C ALA A 56 -5.90 -0.81 -8.25
N PRO A 57 -4.90 -0.74 -9.16
CA PRO A 57 -3.73 0.08 -8.93
C PRO A 57 -4.10 1.57 -9.00
N GLN A 58 -3.41 2.38 -8.19
CA GLN A 58 -3.46 3.84 -8.31
C GLN A 58 -2.11 4.35 -8.83
N TYR A 59 -2.16 5.45 -9.56
CA TYR A 59 -0.98 6.08 -10.13
C TYR A 59 -0.97 7.57 -9.77
N ARG A 60 0.14 8.04 -9.21
CA ARG A 60 0.31 9.43 -8.81
C ARG A 60 1.79 9.79 -8.82
N ASP A 61 2.12 10.96 -9.33
CA ASP A 61 3.42 11.60 -9.09
C ASP A 61 3.54 11.99 -7.60
N LEU A 62 4.27 11.18 -6.83
CA LEU A 62 4.50 11.36 -5.39
C LEU A 62 5.82 12.09 -5.13
N ASN A 63 6.78 11.99 -6.05
CA ASN A 63 8.11 12.53 -5.88
C ASN A 63 8.30 13.93 -6.52
N GLY A 64 7.37 14.35 -7.39
CA GLY A 64 7.33 15.62 -8.10
C GLY A 64 8.14 15.69 -9.40
N ASP A 65 8.52 14.56 -10.00
CA ASP A 65 9.33 14.50 -11.23
C ASP A 65 8.51 14.44 -12.52
N GLY A 66 7.18 14.50 -12.42
CA GLY A 66 6.25 14.42 -13.54
C GLY A 66 5.96 13.00 -14.03
N LYS A 67 6.47 11.97 -13.36
CA LYS A 67 6.14 10.57 -13.63
C LYS A 67 5.36 10.00 -12.45
N ASP A 68 4.36 9.19 -12.77
CA ASP A 68 3.59 8.54 -11.72
C ASP A 68 4.37 7.40 -11.08
N GLU A 69 4.28 7.31 -9.75
CA GLU A 69 4.51 6.10 -8.99
C GLU A 69 3.30 5.16 -9.07
N LEU A 70 3.53 3.87 -8.87
CA LEU A 70 2.51 2.83 -8.75
C LEU A 70 2.21 2.56 -7.28
N ILE A 71 0.94 2.66 -6.88
CA ILE A 71 0.45 2.37 -5.53
C ILE A 71 -0.43 1.12 -5.59
N VAL A 72 -0.14 0.14 -4.74
CA VAL A 72 -0.80 -1.17 -4.72
C VAL A 72 -1.26 -1.48 -3.30
N GLY A 73 -2.57 -1.70 -3.13
CA GLY A 73 -3.14 -2.28 -1.92
C GLY A 73 -3.35 -3.79 -2.10
N ILE A 74 -2.95 -4.59 -1.12
CA ILE A 74 -3.10 -6.05 -1.10
C ILE A 74 -3.73 -6.47 0.21
N GLU A 75 -4.89 -7.12 0.14
CA GLU A 75 -5.63 -7.61 1.31
C GLU A 75 -5.00 -8.89 1.85
N GLY A 76 -4.53 -8.84 3.10
CA GLY A 76 -3.99 -9.97 3.84
C GLY A 76 -5.00 -10.61 4.79
N ALA A 77 -4.48 -11.38 5.73
CA ALA A 77 -5.25 -11.92 6.86
C ALA A 77 -5.66 -10.80 7.84
N ASP A 78 -6.68 -11.07 8.67
CA ASP A 78 -7.11 -10.20 9.78
C ASP A 78 -7.33 -8.73 9.41
N HIS A 79 -7.86 -8.49 8.21
CA HIS A 79 -8.14 -7.16 7.65
C HIS A 79 -6.89 -6.28 7.44
N VAL A 80 -5.69 -6.84 7.51
CA VAL A 80 -4.46 -6.13 7.19
C VAL A 80 -4.44 -5.80 5.70
N LEU A 81 -4.16 -4.54 5.39
CA LEU A 81 -3.84 -4.05 4.05
C LEU A 81 -2.34 -3.80 3.97
N ALA A 82 -1.65 -4.56 3.13
CA ALA A 82 -0.32 -4.17 2.69
C ALA A 82 -0.46 -3.07 1.64
N LEU A 83 0.27 -1.97 1.82
CA LEU A 83 0.33 -0.85 0.91
C LEU A 83 1.75 -0.69 0.41
N TRP A 84 1.95 -1.02 -0.85
CA TRP A 84 3.22 -0.90 -1.53
C TRP A 84 3.20 0.28 -2.49
N VAL A 85 4.31 1.01 -2.54
CA VAL A 85 4.54 2.05 -3.54
C VAL A 85 5.80 1.71 -4.31
N PHE A 86 5.73 1.84 -5.64
CA PHE A 86 6.83 1.56 -6.54
C PHE A 86 7.12 2.76 -7.44
N MET A 87 8.39 2.97 -7.72
CA MET A 87 8.85 3.89 -8.76
C MET A 87 9.74 3.17 -9.78
N LEU A 88 10.07 3.83 -10.88
CA LEU A 88 11.13 3.39 -11.78
C LEU A 88 12.47 4.01 -11.39
N LYS A 89 13.41 3.19 -10.92
CA LYS A 89 14.82 3.59 -10.77
C LYS A 89 15.64 2.99 -11.89
N HIS A 90 16.21 3.84 -12.75
CA HIS A 90 17.00 3.42 -13.91
C HIS A 90 16.29 2.36 -14.79
N GLY A 91 14.98 2.52 -14.99
CA GLY A 91 14.17 1.59 -15.78
C GLY A 91 13.74 0.31 -15.05
N VAL A 92 14.12 0.11 -13.79
CA VAL A 92 13.70 -1.06 -12.99
C VAL A 92 12.62 -0.64 -12.00
N VAL A 93 11.57 -1.44 -11.87
CA VAL A 93 10.55 -1.24 -10.83
C VAL A 93 11.20 -1.47 -9.46
N THR A 94 11.13 -0.47 -8.58
CA THR A 94 11.71 -0.51 -7.24
C THR A 94 10.65 -0.13 -6.23
N ARG A 95 10.49 -0.95 -5.19
CA ARG A 95 9.61 -0.63 -4.06
C ARG A 95 10.25 0.48 -3.23
N ILE A 96 9.49 1.54 -3.00
CA ILE A 96 9.92 2.73 -2.25
C ILE A 96 9.07 3.00 -1.01
N MET A 97 7.98 2.25 -0.84
CA MET A 97 7.22 2.20 0.41
C MET A 97 6.76 0.77 0.64
N ASP A 98 6.84 0.34 1.89
CA ASP A 98 6.23 -0.88 2.38
C ASP A 98 5.57 -0.58 3.72
N ALA A 99 4.25 -0.66 3.77
CA ALA A 99 3.47 -0.42 4.99
C ALA A 99 2.38 -1.49 5.13
N GLY A 100 2.11 -1.90 6.36
CA GLY A 100 0.96 -2.73 6.72
C GLY A 100 0.08 -1.97 7.70
N ALA A 101 -1.23 -1.98 7.47
CA ALA A 101 -2.19 -1.23 8.29
C ALA A 101 -3.55 -1.95 8.33
N THR A 102 -4.42 -1.55 9.26
CA THR A 102 -5.85 -1.90 9.26
C THR A 102 -6.70 -0.64 9.03
N PRO A 103 -6.59 -0.02 7.84
CA PRO A 103 -7.06 1.35 7.66
C PRO A 103 -8.58 1.47 7.59
N LEU A 104 -9.09 2.51 8.25
CA LEU A 104 -10.41 3.10 7.99
C LEU A 104 -10.43 3.80 6.62
N SER A 105 -9.34 4.50 6.28
CA SER A 105 -9.15 5.15 4.98
C SER A 105 -7.70 5.17 4.53
N VAL A 106 -7.52 5.23 3.21
CA VAL A 106 -6.23 5.48 2.54
C VAL A 106 -6.45 6.65 1.59
N GLU A 107 -5.69 7.71 1.75
CA GLU A 107 -5.77 8.92 0.93
C GLU A 107 -4.43 9.19 0.26
N VAL A 108 -4.46 9.67 -0.99
CA VAL A 108 -3.27 10.02 -1.76
C VAL A 108 -3.45 11.45 -2.25
N THR A 109 -2.71 12.39 -1.67
CA THR A 109 -2.86 13.82 -1.93
C THR A 109 -1.56 14.56 -1.67
N GLY A 110 -1.28 15.61 -2.45
CA GLY A 110 -0.09 16.46 -2.23
C GLY A 110 1.26 15.75 -2.33
N GLY A 111 1.32 14.55 -2.91
CA GLY A 111 2.52 13.70 -2.93
C GLY A 111 2.66 12.79 -1.71
N ASP A 112 1.70 12.85 -0.78
CA ASP A 112 1.67 12.04 0.43
C ASP A 112 0.72 10.85 0.28
N VAL A 113 1.04 9.80 1.04
CA VAL A 113 0.14 8.67 1.31
C VAL A 113 -0.26 8.73 2.78
N ILE A 114 -1.55 8.91 3.03
CA ILE A 114 -2.12 9.12 4.36
C ILE A 114 -2.97 7.90 4.71
N LEU A 115 -2.65 7.29 5.85
CA LEU A 115 -3.42 6.19 6.43
C LEU A 115 -4.17 6.72 7.65
N ARG A 116 -5.44 6.35 7.75
CA ARG A 116 -6.22 6.52 8.98
C ARG A 116 -6.59 5.15 9.52
N GLU A 117 -6.24 4.87 10.77
CA GLU A 117 -6.48 3.58 11.43
C GLU A 117 -7.29 3.78 12.72
N PRO A 118 -8.11 2.79 13.12
CA PRO A 118 -8.75 2.85 14.42
C PRO A 118 -7.69 2.75 15.52
N THR A 119 -7.96 3.35 16.68
CA THR A 119 -7.13 3.12 17.87
C THR A 119 -7.87 2.31 18.92
N GLY A 120 -7.14 1.76 19.89
CA GLY A 120 -7.72 1.18 21.09
C GLY A 120 -8.33 2.22 22.05
N THR A 121 -8.08 3.51 21.81
CA THR A 121 -8.57 4.61 22.64
C THR A 121 -9.89 5.14 22.05
N PRO A 122 -11.01 5.04 22.79
CA PRO A 122 -12.28 5.57 22.30
C PRO A 122 -12.19 7.05 21.94
N GLY A 123 -12.76 7.41 20.79
CA GLY A 123 -12.78 8.80 20.31
C GLY A 123 -11.50 9.24 19.61
N TYR A 124 -10.54 8.34 19.34
CA TYR A 124 -9.32 8.68 18.59
C TYR A 124 -9.09 7.72 17.43
N ASP A 125 -8.65 8.30 16.31
CA ASP A 125 -8.08 7.57 15.18
C ASP A 125 -6.59 7.94 15.04
N MET A 126 -5.77 7.00 14.56
CA MET A 126 -4.37 7.26 14.26
C MET A 126 -4.25 7.73 12.81
N ARG A 127 -3.52 8.82 12.57
CA ARG A 127 -3.16 9.30 11.25
C ARG A 127 -1.66 9.10 11.03
N THR A 128 -1.30 8.37 9.99
CA THR A 128 0.08 8.16 9.56
C THR A 128 0.27 8.77 8.18
N VAL A 129 1.31 9.60 8.01
CA VAL A 129 1.64 10.25 6.74
C VAL A 129 3.00 9.76 6.26
N TYR A 130 3.02 9.17 5.07
CA TYR A 130 4.25 8.85 4.34
C TYR A 130 4.48 9.91 3.27
N SER A 131 5.68 10.47 3.24
CA SER A 131 6.08 11.47 2.24
C SER A 131 7.40 11.10 1.61
N TRP A 132 7.60 11.56 0.38
CA TRP A 132 8.85 11.36 -0.34
C TRP A 132 10.06 11.95 0.41
N ASP A 133 11.14 11.18 0.48
CA ASP A 133 12.45 11.65 0.93
C ASP A 133 13.46 11.53 -0.21
N LYS A 134 13.96 12.69 -0.66
CA LYS A 134 14.92 12.76 -1.77
C LYS A 134 16.27 12.12 -1.43
N ARG A 135 16.63 12.01 -0.15
CA ARG A 135 17.94 11.50 0.27
C ARG A 135 17.97 9.98 0.25
N THR A 136 16.94 9.34 0.82
CA THR A 136 16.81 7.87 0.82
C THR A 136 16.15 7.36 -0.45
N GLN A 137 15.54 8.25 -1.25
CA GLN A 137 14.73 7.92 -2.41
C GLN A 137 13.64 6.90 -2.06
N ALA A 138 12.93 7.16 -0.97
CA ALA A 138 11.85 6.34 -0.44
C ALA A 138 10.71 7.21 0.10
N MET A 139 9.49 6.66 0.14
CA MET A 139 8.41 7.21 0.95
C MET A 139 8.65 6.81 2.39
N ILE A 140 8.84 7.77 3.28
CA ILE A 140 9.12 7.52 4.69
C ILE A 140 8.04 8.09 5.58
N LEU A 141 7.82 7.46 6.73
CA LEU A 141 6.92 7.98 7.75
C LEU A 141 7.42 9.35 8.21
N ARG A 142 6.61 10.38 8.01
CA ARG A 142 6.88 11.76 8.44
C ARG A 142 6.08 12.16 9.65
N VAL A 143 4.83 11.71 9.70
CA VAL A 143 3.89 12.05 10.76
C VAL A 143 3.20 10.79 11.24
N MET A 144 3.07 10.67 12.55
CA MET A 144 2.21 9.71 13.22
C MET A 144 1.57 10.46 14.39
N GLU A 145 0.25 10.60 14.37
CA GLU A 145 -0.49 11.36 15.37
C GLU A 145 -1.86 10.74 15.64
N PHE A 146 -2.49 11.18 16.73
CA PHE A 146 -3.81 10.72 17.15
C PHE A 146 -4.79 11.88 17.03
N ASP A 147 -5.76 11.75 16.12
CA ASP A 147 -6.81 12.73 15.89
C ASP A 147 -8.04 12.39 16.73
N GLU A 148 -8.60 13.37 17.45
CA GLU A 148 -9.89 13.22 18.11
C GLU A 148 -11.01 13.13 17.05
N VAL A 149 -11.88 12.14 17.18
CA VAL A 149 -12.98 11.88 16.26
C VAL A 149 -14.32 11.84 17.01
N ALA A 150 -15.22 12.73 16.63
CA ALA A 150 -16.60 12.70 17.10
C ALA A 150 -17.35 11.57 16.40
N ARG A 151 -17.36 10.38 16.99
CA ARG A 151 -18.23 9.28 16.53
C ARG A 151 -19.61 9.49 17.14
N THR A 152 -20.60 9.94 16.36
CA THR A 152 -22.00 9.87 16.78
C THR A 152 -22.34 8.40 17.06
N ALA A 153 -22.75 8.11 18.30
CA ALA A 153 -23.18 6.76 18.66
C ALA A 153 -24.27 6.29 17.68
N PRO A 154 -24.27 5.00 17.26
CA PRO A 154 -25.43 4.45 16.57
C PRO A 154 -26.67 4.67 17.46
N PRO A 155 -27.84 5.02 16.90
CA PRO A 155 -29.04 5.10 17.70
C PRO A 155 -29.22 3.77 18.44
N LYS A 156 -29.37 3.82 19.77
CA LYS A 156 -29.70 2.63 20.56
C LYS A 156 -30.94 2.00 19.94
N SER A 157 -30.83 0.78 19.45
CA SER A 157 -31.99 -0.04 19.13
C SER A 157 -32.82 -0.13 20.41
N ALA A 158 -34.02 0.44 20.37
CA ALA A 158 -34.99 0.27 21.46
C ALA A 158 -35.41 -1.20 21.47
N SER A 159 -35.14 -1.88 22.59
CA SER A 159 -35.75 -3.16 22.97
C SER A 159 -36.58 -2.93 24.22
#